data_AF-A0A7R9W9A4-F1
#
_entry.id   AF-A0A7R9W9A4-F1
#
_cell.length_a   1.000
_cell.length_b   1.000
_cell.length_c   1.000
_cell.angle_alpha   90.00
_cell.angle_beta   90.00
_cell.angle_gamma   90.00
#
_symmetry.space_group_name_H-M   'P 1'
#
loop_
_entity.id
_entity.type
_entity.pdbx_description
1 polymer ?
#
loop_
_entity_poly.entity_id
_entity_poly.type
_entity_poly.pdbx_seq_one_letter_code
_entity_poly.pdbx_strand_id
1 'polypeptide(L)'
;FAPRVLSGCRRTPRDVRLFQSAPTTLDSSPPTNGEAEGGASASAGKRSSSRSSSSFEKFDYKSHWYPVIWAGDLKPSRPTKVTLFDVDYAVAKLARGGSGEKGGSQSEEEEVVAMVDSCPHKAAALSEGRVTSCGSFQCAYHG
;
A
#
# COMPACT_ATOMS: atom_id res chain seq x y z
N PHE A 1 -25.85 25.80 -16.10
CA PHE A 1 -24.71 25.22 -15.36
C PHE A 1 -23.51 26.15 -15.54
N ALA A 2 -23.22 26.99 -14.55
CA ALA A 2 -22.08 27.91 -14.61
C ALA A 2 -20.79 27.20 -14.15
N PRO A 3 -19.62 27.51 -14.72
CA PRO A 3 -18.35 26.99 -14.22
C PRO A 3 -18.03 27.68 -12.89
N ARG A 4 -17.89 26.90 -11.81
CA ARG A 4 -17.40 27.40 -10.52
C ARG A 4 -15.93 27.81 -10.69
N VAL A 5 -15.65 29.10 -10.48
CA VAL A 5 -14.30 29.65 -10.36
C VAL A 5 -13.57 28.89 -9.25
N LEU A 6 -12.43 28.29 -9.60
CA LEU A 6 -11.58 27.54 -8.68
C LEU A 6 -10.91 28.51 -7.71
N SER A 7 -11.48 28.65 -6.50
CA SER A 7 -10.77 29.21 -5.37
C SER A 7 -9.53 28.36 -5.06
N GLY A 8 -8.39 29.02 -4.82
CA GLY A 8 -7.08 28.38 -4.68
C GLY A 8 -7.04 27.23 -3.67
N CYS A 9 -6.14 26.28 -3.95
CA CYS A 9 -5.90 25.09 -3.15
C CYS A 9 -5.46 25.44 -1.71
N ARG A 10 -6.39 25.57 -0.77
CA ARG A 10 -6.06 25.60 0.66
C ARG A 10 -5.93 24.16 1.15
N ARG A 11 -4.71 23.63 1.15
CA ARG A 11 -4.41 22.40 1.89
C ARG A 11 -4.33 22.74 3.38
N THR A 12 -5.08 22.02 4.22
CA THR A 12 -4.73 21.95 5.64
C THR A 12 -3.45 21.13 5.77
N PRO A 13 -2.49 21.52 6.62
CA PRO A 13 -1.30 20.72 6.85
C PRO A 13 -1.74 19.31 7.30
N ARG A 14 -1.35 18.29 6.54
CA ARG A 14 -1.54 16.90 6.95
C ARG A 14 -0.41 16.59 7.93
N ASP A 15 -0.77 16.30 9.18
CA ASP A 15 0.12 15.58 10.10
C ASP A 15 0.17 14.11 9.65
N VAL A 16 0.94 13.87 8.58
CA VAL A 16 1.27 12.52 8.15
C VAL A 16 2.38 12.08 9.09
N ARG A 17 2.04 11.26 10.08
CA ARG A 17 3.07 10.49 10.81
C ARG A 17 3.89 9.76 9.74
N LEU A 18 5.16 10.14 9.61
CA LEU A 18 6.11 9.44 8.77
C LEU A 18 6.10 7.98 9.20
N PHE A 19 5.52 7.11 8.37
CA PHE A 19 5.83 5.70 8.45
C PHE A 19 7.28 5.57 8.04
N GLN A 20 8.16 5.40 9.03
CA GLN A 20 9.55 5.03 8.81
C GLN A 20 9.54 3.70 8.04
N SER A 21 9.96 3.76 6.79
CA SER A 21 10.19 2.60 5.95
C SER A 21 11.20 1.69 6.63
N ALA A 22 10.77 0.50 7.02
CA ALA A 22 11.66 -0.54 7.53
C ALA A 22 12.62 -1.00 6.42
N PRO A 23 13.91 -1.24 6.71
CA PRO A 23 14.87 -1.68 5.71
C PRO A 23 14.49 -3.04 5.14
N THR A 24 14.34 -3.11 3.82
CA THR A 24 14.12 -4.35 3.09
C THR A 24 15.46 -5.06 2.91
N THR A 25 15.83 -5.94 3.83
CA THR A 25 16.85 -6.97 3.53
C THR A 25 16.13 -8.19 2.96
N LEU A 26 16.13 -8.29 1.64
CA LEU A 26 15.80 -9.54 0.93
C LEU A 26 16.97 -10.51 1.13
N ASP A 27 16.95 -11.29 2.22
CA ASP A 27 17.87 -12.42 2.37
C ASP A 27 17.37 -13.56 1.48
N SER A 28 17.95 -13.65 0.29
CA SER A 28 17.73 -14.75 -0.66
C SER A 28 18.95 -15.68 -0.61
N SER A 29 19.02 -16.54 0.41
CA SER A 29 20.00 -17.63 0.44
C SER A 29 19.27 -18.96 0.72
N PRO A 30 19.30 -19.94 -0.20
CA PRO A 30 18.81 -21.29 0.09
C PRO A 30 19.82 -22.06 0.98
N PRO A 31 19.38 -22.95 1.87
CA PRO A 31 20.29 -23.76 2.67
C PRO A 31 20.98 -24.82 1.81
N THR A 32 22.31 -24.73 1.69
CA THR A 32 23.15 -25.77 1.10
C THR A 32 23.30 -26.93 2.10
N ASN A 33 22.58 -28.02 1.88
CA ASN A 33 22.83 -29.27 2.60
C ASN A 33 23.98 -30.00 1.88
N GLY A 34 25.07 -30.24 2.61
CA GLY A 34 26.28 -30.87 2.09
C GLY A 34 26.20 -32.39 1.97
N GLU A 35 26.98 -32.94 1.05
CA GLU A 35 27.29 -34.36 0.94
C GLU A 35 28.64 -34.64 1.64
N ALA A 36 28.64 -35.53 2.62
CA ALA A 36 29.79 -36.38 2.95
C ALA A 36 29.29 -37.60 3.76
N GLU A 37 29.68 -38.76 3.25
CA GLU A 37 29.34 -40.12 3.66
C GLU A 37 29.88 -40.55 5.03
N GLY A 38 29.21 -41.54 5.66
CA GLY A 38 29.86 -42.58 6.46
C GLY A 38 29.28 -42.88 7.86
N GLY A 39 28.74 -44.09 8.04
CA GLY A 39 28.75 -44.79 9.35
C GLY A 39 27.39 -45.25 9.90
N ALA A 40 27.12 -46.54 9.81
CA ALA A 40 25.91 -47.21 10.30
C ALA A 40 25.83 -47.32 11.83
N SER A 41 24.63 -47.16 12.40
CA SER A 41 24.09 -48.07 13.43
C SER A 41 22.59 -47.81 13.62
N ALA A 42 21.77 -48.84 13.45
CA ALA A 42 20.33 -48.77 13.57
C ALA A 42 19.91 -48.64 15.05
N SER A 43 19.22 -47.56 15.38
CA SER A 43 18.28 -47.55 16.49
C SER A 43 16.98 -46.88 16.04
N ALA A 44 15.89 -47.65 16.12
CA ALA A 44 14.55 -47.18 15.87
C ALA A 44 14.12 -46.25 17.02
N GLY A 45 14.51 -44.98 16.92
CA GLY A 45 14.06 -43.91 17.81
C GLY A 45 13.11 -42.98 17.05
N LYS A 46 11.86 -42.86 17.54
CA LYS A 46 10.82 -41.96 17.04
C LYS A 46 11.39 -40.60 16.61
N ARG A 47 11.41 -40.33 15.30
CA ARG A 47 11.68 -39.00 14.77
C ARG A 47 10.49 -38.12 15.12
N SER A 48 10.59 -37.43 16.25
CA SER A 48 9.66 -36.38 16.66
C SER A 48 9.72 -35.25 15.64
N SER A 49 8.87 -35.34 14.62
CA SER A 49 8.66 -34.33 13.58
C SER A 49 7.79 -33.20 14.13
N SER A 50 8.27 -32.49 15.16
CA SER A 50 7.50 -31.46 15.87
C SER A 50 8.27 -30.14 16.04
N ARG A 51 9.03 -29.71 15.04
CA ARG A 51 9.89 -28.52 15.13
C ARG A 51 9.57 -27.38 14.16
N SER A 52 8.39 -27.34 13.55
CA SER A 52 8.02 -26.26 12.62
C SER A 52 6.59 -25.72 12.73
N SER A 53 5.75 -26.17 13.66
CA SER A 53 4.35 -25.69 13.72
C SER A 53 4.18 -24.32 14.41
N SER A 54 5.09 -23.91 15.29
CA SER A 54 4.91 -22.70 16.11
C SER A 54 5.06 -21.38 15.35
N SER A 55 5.81 -21.38 14.22
CA SER A 55 6.05 -20.16 13.45
C SER A 55 4.82 -19.73 12.65
N PHE A 56 4.06 -20.70 12.12
CA PHE A 56 2.88 -20.43 11.33
C PHE A 56 1.72 -19.90 12.19
N GLU A 57 1.57 -20.39 13.43
CA GLU A 57 0.53 -19.92 14.36
C GLU A 57 0.74 -18.46 14.83
N LYS A 58 1.95 -17.92 14.71
CA LYS A 58 2.28 -16.52 15.05
C LYS A 58 2.21 -15.58 13.84
N PHE A 59 2.01 -16.09 12.64
CA PHE A 59 2.04 -15.28 11.43
C PHE A 59 0.79 -14.38 11.32
N ASP A 60 1.00 -13.06 11.45
CA ASP A 60 -0.05 -12.06 11.21
C ASP A 60 -0.01 -11.58 9.76
N TYR A 61 -0.87 -12.14 8.91
CA TYR A 61 -0.96 -11.79 7.50
C TYR A 61 -1.31 -10.30 7.27
N LYS A 62 -1.88 -9.58 8.25
CA LYS A 62 -2.19 -8.15 8.08
C LYS A 62 -0.96 -7.24 8.21
N SER A 63 0.12 -7.73 8.81
CA SER A 63 1.34 -6.99 9.08
C SER A 63 2.44 -7.21 8.03
N HIS A 64 2.06 -7.55 6.80
CA HIS A 64 2.98 -7.85 5.70
C HIS A 64 2.66 -7.01 4.45
N TRP A 65 3.64 -6.85 3.57
CA TRP A 65 3.50 -6.11 2.31
C TRP A 65 2.94 -6.99 1.21
N TYR A 66 1.93 -6.47 0.49
CA TYR A 66 1.31 -7.15 -0.65
C TYR A 66 1.26 -6.23 -1.86
N PRO A 67 1.77 -6.65 -3.03
CA PRO A 67 1.55 -5.92 -4.26
C PRO A 67 0.08 -6.08 -4.68
N VAL A 68 -0.59 -4.96 -5.00
CA VAL A 68 -2.02 -4.96 -5.35
C VAL A 68 -2.29 -4.40 -6.75
N ILE A 69 -1.37 -3.60 -7.31
CA ILE A 69 -1.53 -2.99 -8.64
C ILE A 69 -0.18 -2.53 -9.19
N TRP A 70 -0.04 -2.54 -10.52
CA TRP A 70 1.12 -1.96 -11.20
C TRP A 70 1.02 -0.43 -11.27
N ALA A 71 2.17 0.25 -11.18
CA ALA A 71 2.21 1.71 -11.28
C ALA A 71 1.69 2.26 -12.63
N GLY A 72 1.82 1.48 -13.70
CA GLY A 72 1.31 1.83 -15.04
C GLY A 72 -0.21 1.76 -15.16
N ASP A 73 -0.87 0.94 -14.34
CA ASP A 73 -2.34 0.77 -14.36
C ASP A 73 -3.07 1.83 -13.52
N LEU A 74 -2.33 2.57 -12.68
CA LEU A 74 -2.87 3.69 -11.91
C LEU A 74 -3.14 4.88 -12.82
N LYS A 75 -4.43 5.19 -12.98
CA LYS A 75 -4.93 6.29 -13.80
C LYS A 75 -4.57 7.64 -13.18
N PRO A 76 -4.10 8.62 -13.97
CA PRO A 76 -3.89 9.97 -13.46
C PRO A 76 -5.25 10.57 -13.04
N SER A 77 -5.31 11.20 -11.87
CA SER A 77 -6.48 11.87 -11.30
C SER A 77 -7.71 11.01 -10.92
N ARG A 78 -7.66 9.69 -11.15
CA ARG A 78 -8.76 8.77 -10.84
C ARG A 78 -8.31 7.66 -9.91
N PRO A 79 -8.95 7.50 -8.75
CA PRO A 79 -8.67 6.36 -7.89
C PRO A 79 -9.04 5.04 -8.59
N THR A 80 -8.27 4.00 -8.32
CA THR A 80 -8.53 2.63 -8.78
C THR A 80 -8.91 1.79 -7.58
N LYS A 81 -10.02 1.05 -7.70
CA LYS A 81 -10.43 0.06 -6.71
C LYS A 81 -9.52 -1.17 -6.78
N VAL A 82 -9.02 -1.61 -5.64
CA VAL A 82 -8.36 -2.91 -5.45
C VAL A 82 -8.96 -3.58 -4.22
N THR A 83 -8.91 -4.91 -4.17
CA THR A 83 -9.42 -5.69 -3.04
C THR A 83 -8.30 -6.55 -2.46
N LEU A 84 -8.05 -6.45 -1.16
CA LEU A 84 -7.07 -7.26 -0.44
C LEU A 84 -7.71 -7.79 0.85
N PHE A 85 -7.74 -9.12 1.01
CA PHE A 85 -8.37 -9.79 2.16
C PHE A 85 -9.81 -9.33 2.41
N ASP A 86 -10.63 -9.28 1.35
CA ASP A 86 -12.03 -8.85 1.38
C ASP A 86 -12.26 -7.40 1.83
N VAL A 87 -11.19 -6.59 1.88
CA VAL A 87 -11.27 -5.16 2.11
C VAL A 87 -10.98 -4.44 0.80
N ASP A 88 -11.92 -3.58 0.41
CA ASP A 88 -11.78 -2.72 -0.75
C ASP A 88 -10.96 -1.47 -0.38
N TYR A 89 -10.03 -1.12 -1.27
CA TYR A 89 -9.19 0.07 -1.16
C TYR A 89 -9.28 0.92 -2.43
N ALA A 90 -9.35 2.23 -2.25
CA ALA A 90 -9.15 3.21 -3.30
C ALA A 90 -7.66 3.60 -3.34
N VAL A 91 -6.97 3.22 -4.41
CA VAL A 91 -5.55 3.56 -4.63
C VAL A 91 -5.47 4.70 -5.63
N ALA A 92 -4.73 5.76 -5.32
CA ALA A 92 -4.57 6.89 -6.24
C ALA A 92 -3.20 7.54 -6.15
N LYS A 93 -2.84 8.18 -7.26
CA LYS A 93 -1.72 9.11 -7.38
C LYS A 93 -2.16 10.50 -6.94
N LEU A 94 -1.46 11.08 -5.97
CA LEU A 94 -1.65 12.45 -5.50
C LEU A 94 -0.43 13.28 -5.90
N ALA A 95 -0.65 14.47 -6.45
CA ALA A 95 0.42 15.45 -6.62
C ALA A 95 0.96 15.85 -5.25
N ARG A 96 2.27 15.75 -5.02
CA ARG A 96 2.93 16.26 -3.83
C ARG A 96 3.43 17.67 -4.11
N GLY A 97 3.23 18.58 -3.16
CA GLY A 97 3.53 20.01 -3.35
C GLY A 97 2.44 20.77 -4.09
N GLY A 98 1.78 21.68 -3.38
CA GLY A 98 0.71 22.52 -3.93
C GLY A 98 0.15 23.48 -2.89
N SER A 99 1.00 23.97 -1.98
CA SER A 99 0.71 25.16 -1.20
C SER A 99 0.80 26.37 -2.12
N GLY A 100 -0.20 26.58 -2.97
CA GLY A 100 -0.58 27.89 -3.53
C GLY A 100 0.45 28.79 -4.22
N GLU A 101 1.71 28.41 -4.41
CA GLU A 101 2.74 29.30 -4.95
C GLU A 101 3.21 28.79 -6.30
N LYS A 102 2.67 29.42 -7.35
CA LYS A 102 3.10 29.24 -8.73
C LYS A 102 4.55 29.71 -8.88
N GLY A 103 5.41 28.83 -9.39
CA GLY A 103 6.65 29.25 -10.05
C GLY A 103 7.80 28.27 -9.87
N GLY A 104 7.95 27.33 -10.80
CA GLY A 104 9.21 26.61 -10.95
C GLY A 104 9.05 25.13 -11.33
N SER A 105 9.53 24.80 -12.53
CA SER A 105 10.01 23.50 -13.02
C SER A 105 9.34 22.22 -12.52
N GLN A 106 8.66 21.55 -13.45
CA GLN A 106 8.15 20.19 -13.36
C GLN A 106 9.19 19.18 -12.85
N SER A 107 9.13 18.89 -11.57
CA SER A 107 9.43 17.57 -11.02
C SER A 107 8.43 17.36 -9.88
N GLU A 108 7.16 17.21 -10.26
CA GLU A 108 6.06 16.94 -9.35
C GLU A 108 6.26 15.53 -8.79
N GLU A 109 6.77 15.42 -7.56
CA GLU A 109 6.82 14.14 -6.86
C GLU A 109 5.38 13.61 -6.73
N GLU A 110 5.12 12.42 -7.27
CA GLU A 110 3.80 11.79 -7.23
C GLU A 110 3.76 10.82 -6.04
N GLU A 111 2.82 11.02 -5.11
CA GLU A 111 2.63 10.16 -3.95
C GLU A 111 1.50 9.17 -4.22
N VAL A 112 1.76 7.88 -4.09
CA VAL A 112 0.72 6.85 -4.17
C VAL A 112 0.15 6.60 -2.79
N VAL A 113 -1.15 6.74 -2.64
CA VAL A 113 -1.86 6.44 -1.39
C VAL A 113 -2.91 5.35 -1.61
N ALA A 114 -3.17 4.58 -0.56
CA ALA A 114 -4.27 3.63 -0.49
C ALA A 114 -5.16 3.99 0.72
N MET A 115 -6.47 4.10 0.49
CA MET A 115 -7.47 4.36 1.54
C MET A 115 -8.52 3.25 1.50
N VAL A 116 -9.13 2.92 2.63
CA VAL A 116 -10.32 2.05 2.62
C VAL A 116 -11.37 2.67 1.69
N ASP A 117 -11.98 1.87 0.82
CA ASP A 117 -12.91 2.32 -0.22
C ASP A 117 -14.31 2.65 0.34
N SER A 118 -14.35 3.51 1.35
CA SER A 118 -15.57 3.92 2.03
C SER A 118 -15.44 5.35 2.55
N CYS A 119 -16.31 6.22 2.04
CA CYS A 119 -16.36 7.62 2.45
C CYS A 119 -16.86 7.74 3.90
N PRO A 120 -16.15 8.44 4.79
CA PRO A 120 -16.54 8.55 6.21
C PRO A 120 -17.87 9.29 6.43
N HIS A 121 -18.39 10.01 5.43
CA HIS A 121 -19.68 10.70 5.54
C HIS A 121 -20.88 9.73 5.42
N LYS A 122 -20.94 8.96 4.31
CA LYS A 122 -22.10 8.11 3.97
C LYS A 122 -21.70 6.78 3.29
N ALA A 123 -20.47 6.32 3.51
CA ALA A 123 -19.93 5.06 2.99
C ALA A 123 -19.98 4.89 1.46
N ALA A 124 -20.06 5.98 0.69
CA ALA A 124 -19.90 5.93 -0.76
C ALA A 124 -18.49 5.45 -1.12
N ALA A 125 -18.35 4.69 -2.21
CA ALA A 125 -17.07 4.22 -2.70
C ALA A 125 -16.17 5.42 -3.08
N LEU A 126 -15.01 5.53 -2.45
CA LEU A 126 -14.02 6.56 -2.77
C LEU A 126 -13.39 6.33 -4.15
N SER A 127 -13.38 5.07 -4.61
CA SER A 127 -12.91 4.65 -5.92
C SER A 127 -13.75 5.22 -7.07
N GLU A 128 -14.99 5.59 -6.81
CA GLU A 128 -15.87 6.30 -7.76
C GLU A 128 -15.63 7.82 -7.77
N GLY A 129 -14.84 8.33 -6.83
CA GLY A 129 -14.51 9.74 -6.69
C GLY A 129 -13.45 10.23 -7.67
N ARG A 130 -12.75 11.30 -7.28
CA ARG A 130 -11.68 11.92 -8.08
C ARG A 130 -10.57 12.49 -7.21
N VAL A 131 -9.38 12.58 -7.78
CA VAL A 131 -8.28 13.38 -7.24
C VAL A 131 -8.28 14.74 -7.93
N THR A 132 -8.27 15.80 -7.12
CA THR A 132 -8.17 17.19 -7.60
C THR A 132 -6.75 17.51 -8.05
N SER A 133 -6.59 18.55 -8.88
CA SER A 133 -5.27 19.09 -9.24
C SER A 133 -4.45 19.53 -8.01
N CYS A 134 -5.14 19.91 -6.95
CA CYS A 134 -4.56 20.21 -5.65
C CYS A 134 -4.08 18.96 -4.88
N GLY A 135 -4.12 17.75 -5.45
CA GLY A 135 -3.74 16.49 -4.79
C GLY A 135 -4.58 16.13 -3.57
N SER A 136 -5.89 16.39 -3.62
CA SER A 136 -6.87 15.99 -2.59
C SER A 136 -7.96 15.10 -3.20
N PHE A 137 -8.43 14.10 -2.43
CA PHE A 137 -9.59 13.28 -2.80
C PHE A 137 -10.89 14.05 -2.64
N GLN A 138 -11.82 13.85 -3.58
CA GLN A 138 -13.21 14.27 -3.49
C GLN A 138 -14.10 13.04 -3.67
N CYS A 139 -15.05 12.85 -2.76
CA CYS A 139 -16.01 11.77 -2.85
C CYS A 139 -16.99 12.03 -4.01
N ALA A 140 -17.41 10.97 -4.70
CA ALA A 140 -18.38 11.06 -5.79
C ALA A 140 -19.74 11.64 -5.35
N TYR A 141 -20.06 11.55 -4.06
CA TYR A 141 -21.36 11.95 -3.54
C TYR A 141 -21.45 13.45 -3.22
N HIS A 142 -20.62 13.94 -2.28
CA HIS A 142 -20.71 15.32 -1.78
C HIS A 142 -19.43 16.15 -1.94
N GLY A 143 -18.43 15.61 -2.66
CA GLY A 143 -17.12 16.25 -2.82
C GLY A 143 -16.21 16.05 -1.62
#